data_AF-A0A5R9E7Q7-F1
#
_entry.id   AF-A0A5R9E7Q7-F1
#
_cell.length_a   1.000
_cell.length_b   1.000
_cell.length_c   1.000
_cell.angle_alpha   90.00
_cell.angle_beta   90.00
_cell.angle_gamma   90.00
#
_symmetry.space_group_name_H-M   'P 1'
#
loop_
_entity.id
_entity.type
_entity.pdbx_description
1 polymer ?
#
loop_
_entity_poly.entity_id
_entity_poly.type
_entity_poly.pdbx_seq_one_letter_code
_entity_poly.pdbx_strand_id
1 'polypeptide(L)'
;MSYDDETDGFDSGAGGTGQTRTRLPEGGTGDVYGGARRPTRNSRSLFTVVGVVVLLVAAIAFANRGDGTDSPRTTDTAKGTAPTAATGIRPVAGKHAGIPAGYARDEQGAQSAAANYAVPLGSAEMYNQARRHEIVSTVYAPEAVDARQADLDRVYADEGFLSRIGLREDGTAPEGLTFVSRVVPVGTKVQKFTANAASVAVWYSSLFGLAGEGSKNPVAESWYTTTYEMKWIDGGWKVTGHTQKDGPVPVGRDQVASSAKEMADAVEQFGGFTYAR
;
A
#
# COMPACT_ATOMS: atom_id res chain seq x y z
N MET A 1 -11.46 74.12 -1.15
CA MET A 1 -10.35 73.47 -1.88
C MET A 1 -10.94 72.16 -2.36
N SER A 2 -11.64 72.09 -3.51
CA SER A 2 -11.16 72.09 -4.91
C SER A 2 -10.28 70.86 -5.20
N TYR A 3 -10.38 70.10 -6.29
CA TYR A 3 -11.15 70.14 -7.54
C TYR A 3 -11.36 68.68 -8.00
N ASP A 4 -12.46 68.39 -8.69
CA ASP A 4 -12.51 67.35 -9.72
C ASP A 4 -11.71 67.85 -10.94
N ASP A 5 -10.90 67.01 -11.58
CA ASP A 5 -10.64 67.15 -13.03
C ASP A 5 -10.20 65.83 -13.67
N GLU A 6 -10.65 65.69 -14.91
CA GLU A 6 -10.65 64.54 -15.82
C GLU A 6 -9.27 64.25 -16.43
N THR A 7 -9.14 63.11 -17.13
CA THR A 7 -8.52 63.09 -18.47
C THR A 7 -8.77 61.75 -19.17
N ASP A 8 -9.46 61.85 -20.30
CA ASP A 8 -9.64 60.82 -21.32
C ASP A 8 -8.40 60.65 -22.22
N GLY A 9 -8.30 59.46 -22.83
CA GLY A 9 -7.88 59.31 -24.24
C GLY A 9 -6.42 58.92 -24.51
N PHE A 10 -6.22 57.80 -25.22
CA PHE A 10 -5.69 57.73 -26.60
C PHE A 10 -5.27 56.31 -27.00
N ASP A 11 -6.12 55.75 -27.86
CA ASP A 11 -5.90 54.93 -29.08
C ASP A 11 -4.54 54.33 -29.51
N SER A 12 -4.69 53.16 -30.14
CA SER A 12 -3.96 52.52 -31.26
C SER A 12 -2.51 52.02 -31.19
N GLY A 13 -2.33 50.77 -31.67
CA GLY A 13 -1.28 50.47 -32.67
C GLY A 13 -0.30 49.31 -32.44
N ALA A 14 -0.59 48.16 -33.08
CA ALA A 14 0.32 47.30 -33.86
C ALA A 14 1.71 46.84 -33.33
N GLY A 15 1.85 45.50 -33.22
CA GLY A 15 2.88 44.70 -33.94
C GLY A 15 4.35 44.79 -33.50
N GLY A 16 4.95 43.65 -33.12
CA GLY A 16 6.41 43.57 -33.02
C GLY A 16 6.94 42.26 -32.44
N THR A 17 7.41 41.37 -33.32
CA THR A 17 8.08 40.10 -33.05
C THR A 17 9.37 40.26 -32.25
N GLY A 18 9.56 39.45 -31.20
CA GLY A 18 10.80 39.38 -30.43
C GLY A 18 11.16 37.94 -30.07
N GLN A 19 11.93 37.28 -30.95
CA GLN A 19 12.57 35.98 -30.69
C GLN A 19 13.61 36.12 -29.57
N THR A 20 13.56 35.25 -28.56
CA THR A 20 14.71 34.97 -27.70
C THR A 20 15.16 33.53 -27.88
N ARG A 21 16.07 33.36 -28.85
CA ARG A 21 16.94 32.18 -29.01
C ARG A 21 17.89 32.13 -27.81
N THR A 22 17.74 31.15 -26.94
CA THR A 22 18.79 30.81 -25.96
C THR A 22 19.88 30.01 -26.67
N ARG A 23 21.09 30.59 -26.72
CA ARG A 23 22.28 29.98 -27.31
C ARG A 23 22.83 28.87 -26.39
N LEU A 24 23.17 27.73 -26.99
CA LEU A 24 24.12 26.76 -26.42
C LEU A 24 25.53 27.37 -26.41
N PRO A 25 26.34 27.14 -25.36
CA PRO A 25 27.78 27.33 -25.47
C PRO A 25 28.42 26.12 -26.18
N GLU A 26 28.98 26.38 -27.36
CA GLU A 26 30.05 25.57 -27.93
C GLU A 26 31.40 26.05 -27.39
N GLY A 27 32.23 25.07 -27.03
CA GLY A 27 33.65 25.20 -26.74
C GLY A 27 34.08 23.84 -26.18
N GLY A 28 34.96 23.06 -26.77
CA GLY A 28 35.99 23.32 -27.76
C GLY A 28 37.16 22.41 -27.40
N THR A 29 37.21 21.25 -28.06
CA THR A 29 38.38 20.42 -28.41
C THR A 29 39.62 20.38 -27.50
N GLY A 30 40.03 19.16 -27.11
CA GLY A 30 41.45 18.82 -26.94
C GLY A 30 41.75 17.76 -25.88
N ASP A 31 42.25 16.62 -26.35
CA ASP A 31 43.13 15.66 -25.66
C ASP A 31 42.50 14.61 -24.71
N VAL A 32 42.92 13.34 -24.64
CA VAL A 32 43.62 12.36 -25.51
C VAL A 32 43.66 11.05 -24.66
N TYR A 33 43.65 9.88 -25.31
CA TYR A 33 43.75 8.49 -24.77
C TYR A 33 42.51 7.76 -24.21
N GLY A 34 42.02 6.81 -25.02
CA GLY A 34 42.33 5.38 -24.80
C GLY A 34 41.70 4.70 -23.58
N GLY A 35 40.64 3.92 -23.82
CA GLY A 35 39.86 3.24 -22.80
C GLY A 35 40.59 2.13 -22.02
N ALA A 36 40.24 2.00 -20.74
CA ALA A 36 40.25 0.76 -19.98
C ALA A 36 39.34 0.83 -18.75
N ARG A 37 38.35 -0.09 -18.72
CA ARG A 37 37.73 -0.75 -17.56
C ARG A 37 36.94 0.09 -16.54
N ARG A 38 35.63 0.20 -16.76
CA ARG A 38 34.66 0.23 -15.65
C ARG A 38 34.32 -1.22 -15.26
N PRO A 39 34.51 -1.65 -14.01
CA PRO A 39 34.04 -2.97 -13.60
C PRO A 39 32.51 -2.98 -13.65
N THR A 40 31.95 -4.02 -14.24
CA THR A 40 30.53 -4.35 -14.13
C THR A 40 30.19 -4.51 -12.66
N ARG A 41 29.45 -3.55 -12.08
CA ARG A 41 28.83 -3.74 -10.77
C ARG A 41 27.78 -4.84 -10.92
N ASN A 42 28.14 -6.03 -10.49
CA ASN A 42 27.21 -7.12 -10.24
C ASN A 42 26.13 -6.63 -9.26
N SER A 43 24.94 -6.40 -9.77
CA SER A 43 23.73 -6.25 -8.96
C SER A 43 23.32 -7.62 -8.42
N ARG A 44 23.83 -7.98 -7.25
CA ARG A 44 23.22 -8.98 -6.39
C ARG A 44 22.84 -8.32 -5.07
N SER A 45 21.87 -7.41 -5.15
CA SER A 45 21.10 -6.96 -4.00
C SER A 45 19.99 -7.98 -3.76
N LEU A 46 20.33 -9.06 -3.06
CA LEU A 46 19.37 -10.03 -2.55
C LEU A 46 19.31 -9.88 -1.02
N PHE A 47 18.92 -8.73 -0.48
CA PHE A 47 18.58 -8.65 0.95
C PHE A 47 17.52 -7.56 1.22
N THR A 48 16.59 -7.91 2.11
CA THR A 48 15.66 -7.04 2.87
C THR A 48 14.52 -6.35 2.10
N VAL A 49 13.40 -7.07 1.93
CA VAL A 49 12.06 -6.47 1.70
C VAL A 49 11.09 -6.74 2.86
N VAL A 50 11.45 -7.60 3.83
CA VAL A 50 10.55 -7.97 4.93
C VAL A 50 10.49 -6.92 6.06
N GLY A 51 11.54 -6.10 6.23
CA GLY A 51 11.58 -5.07 7.28
C GLY A 51 10.89 -3.73 6.94
N VAL A 52 10.59 -3.47 5.66
CA VAL A 52 10.02 -2.18 5.23
C VAL A 52 8.49 -2.13 5.40
N VAL A 53 7.82 -3.29 5.39
CA VAL A 53 6.36 -3.45 5.45
C VAL A 53 5.75 -2.88 6.73
N VAL A 54 6.53 -2.89 7.80
CA VAL A 54 6.10 -2.47 9.13
C VAL A 54 6.65 -1.08 9.51
N LEU A 55 7.85 -0.75 9.04
CA LEU A 55 8.44 0.58 9.23
C LEU A 55 7.72 1.67 8.42
N LEU A 56 7.12 1.36 7.26
CA LEU A 56 6.32 2.33 6.51
C LEU A 56 5.02 2.71 7.25
N VAL A 57 4.38 1.76 7.93
CA VAL A 57 3.18 2.04 8.75
C VAL A 57 3.54 2.91 9.97
N ALA A 58 4.72 2.71 10.59
CA ALA A 58 5.20 3.54 11.70
C ALA A 58 5.75 4.93 11.27
N ALA A 59 6.28 5.07 10.05
CA ALA A 59 6.83 6.34 9.57
C ALA A 59 5.76 7.38 9.18
N ILE A 60 4.56 6.92 8.77
CA ILE A 60 3.48 7.81 8.32
C ILE A 60 2.70 8.42 9.49
N ALA A 61 2.75 7.83 10.69
CA ALA A 61 2.07 8.36 11.88
C ALA A 61 2.63 9.72 12.38
N PHE A 62 3.84 10.13 11.96
CA PHE A 62 4.48 11.37 12.41
C PHE A 62 4.66 12.45 11.33
N ALA A 63 4.21 12.22 10.10
CA ALA A 63 4.55 13.10 8.97
C ALA A 63 3.51 14.18 8.61
N ASN A 64 2.29 14.15 9.15
CA ASN A 64 1.26 15.13 8.79
C ASN A 64 1.08 16.24 9.83
N ARG A 65 2.07 17.14 9.88
CA ARG A 65 1.87 18.53 10.29
C ARG A 65 2.59 19.42 9.28
N GLY A 66 1.87 19.77 8.22
CA GLY A 66 2.36 20.62 7.14
C GLY A 66 1.20 21.40 6.54
N ASP A 67 1.41 22.70 6.48
CA ASP A 67 0.59 23.81 6.03
C ASP A 67 0.26 23.79 4.53
N GLY A 68 -0.92 24.33 4.21
CA GLY A 68 -1.45 24.35 2.86
C GLY A 68 -0.82 25.41 1.96
N THR A 69 -0.92 25.19 0.65
CA THR A 69 -1.10 26.24 -0.37
C THR A 69 -1.76 25.63 -1.61
N ASP A 70 -2.73 26.36 -2.15
CA ASP A 70 -3.48 26.06 -3.38
C ASP A 70 -2.62 26.20 -4.65
N SER A 71 -2.85 25.34 -5.66
CA SER A 71 -2.67 25.67 -7.09
C SER A 71 -3.18 24.57 -8.06
N PRO A 72 -3.43 24.91 -9.35
CA PRO A 72 -4.65 24.50 -10.06
C PRO A 72 -4.53 23.28 -10.99
N ARG A 73 -5.73 22.77 -11.32
CA ARG A 73 -6.08 21.60 -12.13
C ARG A 73 -5.64 21.72 -13.59
N THR A 74 -5.01 20.68 -14.13
CA THR A 74 -4.98 20.40 -15.57
C THR A 74 -5.59 19.03 -15.86
N THR A 75 -6.50 18.98 -16.82
CA THR A 75 -7.17 17.78 -17.32
C THR A 75 -6.37 17.21 -18.48
N ASP A 76 -5.94 15.94 -18.37
CA ASP A 76 -5.52 15.18 -19.55
C ASP A 76 -6.12 13.78 -19.55
N THR A 77 -6.87 13.53 -20.62
CA THR A 77 -7.66 12.33 -20.93
C THR A 77 -6.75 11.15 -21.29
N ALA A 78 -6.59 10.19 -20.38
CA ALA A 78 -5.95 8.92 -20.66
C ALA A 78 -6.97 7.84 -21.04
N LYS A 79 -6.76 7.24 -22.23
CA LYS A 79 -7.49 6.10 -22.81
C LYS A 79 -7.72 4.99 -21.78
N GLY A 80 -8.99 4.67 -21.54
CA GLY A 80 -9.44 3.70 -20.54
C GLY A 80 -8.96 2.27 -20.83
N THR A 81 -8.32 1.66 -19.83
CA THR A 81 -8.34 0.21 -19.66
C THR A 81 -9.61 -0.11 -18.86
N ALA A 82 -10.48 -0.95 -19.44
CA ALA A 82 -11.75 -1.30 -18.81
C ALA A 82 -11.48 -2.04 -17.47
N PRO A 83 -12.25 -1.72 -16.41
CA PRO A 83 -12.20 -2.47 -15.16
C PRO A 83 -12.54 -3.94 -15.40
N THR A 84 -11.81 -4.86 -14.77
CA THR A 84 -12.21 -6.26 -14.67
C THR A 84 -13.57 -6.34 -13.97
N ALA A 85 -14.54 -7.00 -14.61
CA ALA A 85 -15.90 -7.13 -14.11
C ALA A 85 -15.94 -7.76 -12.70
N ALA A 86 -16.86 -7.28 -11.85
CA ALA A 86 -17.18 -7.93 -10.59
C ALA A 86 -17.70 -9.34 -10.86
N THR A 87 -17.06 -10.38 -10.32
CA THR A 87 -17.48 -11.76 -10.50
C THR A 87 -17.98 -12.32 -9.18
N GLY A 88 -19.28 -12.62 -9.11
CA GLY A 88 -19.97 -13.18 -7.94
C GLY A 88 -20.27 -14.67 -8.08
N ILE A 89 -19.34 -15.47 -8.58
CA ILE A 89 -19.45 -16.94 -8.49
C ILE A 89 -18.93 -17.35 -7.12
N ARG A 90 -19.69 -18.19 -6.40
CA ARG A 90 -19.33 -18.72 -5.07
C ARG A 90 -17.90 -19.29 -5.13
N PRO A 91 -16.90 -18.60 -4.55
CA PRO A 91 -15.52 -18.73 -5.02
C PRO A 91 -14.73 -19.88 -4.36
N VAL A 92 -15.30 -20.54 -3.34
CA VAL A 92 -14.62 -21.56 -2.54
C VAL A 92 -15.59 -22.65 -2.07
N ALA A 93 -15.12 -23.91 -2.09
CA ALA A 93 -15.85 -25.06 -1.57
C ALA A 93 -15.63 -25.28 -0.05
N GLY A 94 -14.72 -24.53 0.60
CA GLY A 94 -14.39 -24.72 2.03
C GLY A 94 -13.52 -23.63 2.67
N LYS A 95 -13.05 -23.91 3.89
CA LYS A 95 -12.11 -23.08 4.68
C LYS A 95 -11.00 -23.96 5.28
N HIS A 96 -9.80 -23.44 5.40
CA HIS A 96 -8.71 -24.01 6.18
C HIS A 96 -8.20 -22.95 7.17
N ALA A 97 -8.18 -23.27 8.47
CA ALA A 97 -7.76 -22.32 9.53
C ALA A 97 -8.54 -20.98 9.51
N GLY A 98 -9.84 -21.02 9.19
CA GLY A 98 -10.66 -19.81 9.04
C GLY A 98 -10.40 -19.01 7.76
N ILE A 99 -9.33 -19.31 7.02
CA ILE A 99 -8.99 -18.69 5.74
C ILE A 99 -9.74 -19.44 4.62
N PRO A 100 -10.36 -18.74 3.67
CA PRO A 100 -11.09 -19.38 2.58
C PRO A 100 -10.14 -20.14 1.64
N ALA A 101 -10.60 -21.29 1.11
CA ALA A 101 -9.76 -22.19 0.31
C ALA A 101 -10.55 -22.95 -0.76
N GLY A 102 -9.84 -23.53 -1.74
CA GLY A 102 -10.48 -24.22 -2.87
C GLY A 102 -10.87 -23.29 -4.01
N TYR A 103 -10.05 -22.26 -4.24
CA TYR A 103 -10.17 -21.36 -5.39
C TYR A 103 -9.91 -22.11 -6.69
N ALA A 104 -10.58 -21.72 -7.78
CA ALA A 104 -10.36 -22.32 -9.09
C ALA A 104 -8.94 -22.07 -9.63
N ARG A 105 -8.45 -22.97 -10.48
CA ARG A 105 -7.16 -22.87 -11.17
C ARG A 105 -7.25 -22.00 -12.43
N ASP A 106 -7.74 -20.79 -12.26
CA ASP A 106 -7.89 -19.79 -13.31
C ASP A 106 -7.51 -18.40 -12.76
N GLU A 107 -7.56 -17.39 -13.63
CA GLU A 107 -7.24 -16.01 -13.24
C GLU A 107 -8.14 -15.48 -12.13
N GLN A 108 -9.43 -15.84 -12.17
CA GLN A 108 -10.40 -15.38 -11.19
C GLN A 108 -10.12 -16.01 -9.81
N GLY A 109 -9.81 -17.30 -9.76
CA GLY A 109 -9.44 -18.00 -8.54
C GLY A 109 -8.11 -17.50 -7.97
N ALA A 110 -7.12 -17.19 -8.82
CA ALA A 110 -5.86 -16.59 -8.36
C ALA A 110 -6.08 -15.21 -7.73
N GLN A 111 -6.91 -14.38 -8.35
CA GLN A 111 -7.28 -13.10 -7.77
C GLN A 111 -8.07 -13.25 -6.46
N SER A 112 -8.90 -14.29 -6.33
CA SER A 112 -9.70 -14.54 -5.14
C SER A 112 -8.83 -14.97 -3.99
N ALA A 113 -7.90 -15.88 -4.26
CA ALA A 113 -6.87 -16.25 -3.31
C ALA A 113 -6.08 -15.01 -2.85
N ALA A 114 -5.54 -14.20 -3.77
CA ALA A 114 -4.74 -13.02 -3.43
C ALA A 114 -5.47 -12.02 -2.52
N ALA A 115 -6.70 -11.65 -2.86
CA ALA A 115 -7.49 -10.71 -2.05
C ALA A 115 -7.80 -11.27 -0.65
N ASN A 116 -8.15 -12.55 -0.57
CA ASN A 116 -8.51 -13.18 0.69
C ASN A 116 -7.31 -13.51 1.57
N TYR A 117 -6.13 -13.72 0.98
CA TYR A 117 -4.89 -13.88 1.72
C TYR A 117 -4.37 -12.54 2.28
N ALA A 118 -4.66 -11.41 1.60
CA ALA A 118 -4.28 -10.09 2.10
C ALA A 118 -4.92 -9.74 3.44
N VAL A 119 -6.14 -10.21 3.70
CA VAL A 119 -6.87 -9.92 4.94
C VAL A 119 -6.17 -10.49 6.18
N PRO A 120 -5.93 -11.81 6.33
CA PRO A 120 -5.24 -12.35 7.49
C PRO A 120 -3.77 -11.91 7.56
N LEU A 121 -3.08 -11.78 6.42
CA LEU A 121 -1.67 -11.32 6.38
C LEU A 121 -1.48 -9.87 6.84
N GLY A 122 -2.52 -9.05 6.79
CA GLY A 122 -2.52 -7.68 7.29
C GLY A 122 -3.46 -7.48 8.48
N SER A 123 -3.67 -8.54 9.28
CA SER A 123 -4.57 -8.51 10.44
C SER A 123 -3.82 -8.40 11.76
N ALA A 124 -4.53 -7.97 12.81
CA ALA A 124 -4.02 -7.97 14.19
C ALA A 124 -3.54 -9.37 14.66
N GLU A 125 -4.07 -10.45 14.09
CA GLU A 125 -3.66 -11.82 14.41
C GLU A 125 -2.18 -12.08 14.07
N MET A 126 -1.57 -11.32 13.15
CA MET A 126 -0.13 -11.44 12.83
C MET A 126 0.77 -11.04 14.01
N TYR A 127 0.26 -10.28 14.97
CA TYR A 127 0.98 -9.87 16.17
C TYR A 127 0.95 -10.95 17.27
N ASN A 128 0.03 -11.91 17.18
CA ASN A 128 0.07 -13.12 18.00
C ASN A 128 0.91 -14.19 17.30
N GLN A 129 1.96 -14.70 17.95
CA GLN A 129 2.89 -15.65 17.31
C GLN A 129 2.23 -16.94 16.81
N ALA A 130 1.39 -17.57 17.63
CA ALA A 130 0.75 -18.83 17.25
C ALA A 130 -0.17 -18.63 16.04
N ARG A 131 -0.94 -17.54 16.05
CA ARG A 131 -1.83 -17.18 14.95
C ARG A 131 -1.10 -16.79 13.68
N ARG A 132 -0.03 -16.02 13.79
CA ARG A 132 0.88 -15.71 12.69
C ARG A 132 1.38 -16.99 12.02
N HIS A 133 1.84 -17.97 12.80
CA HIS A 133 2.34 -19.23 12.26
C HIS A 133 1.26 -20.04 11.53
N GLU A 134 0.03 -20.08 12.08
CA GLU A 134 -1.15 -20.68 11.44
C GLU A 134 -1.50 -19.99 10.11
N ILE A 135 -1.51 -18.65 10.08
CA ILE A 135 -1.76 -17.86 8.86
C ILE A 135 -0.68 -18.13 7.81
N VAL A 136 0.60 -18.06 8.19
CA VAL A 136 1.73 -18.24 7.26
C VAL A 136 1.73 -19.63 6.65
N SER A 137 1.57 -20.67 7.46
CA SER A 137 1.51 -22.06 6.95
C SER A 137 0.30 -22.32 6.05
N THR A 138 -0.81 -21.62 6.27
CA THR A 138 -2.01 -21.73 5.45
C THR A 138 -1.87 -21.02 4.10
N VAL A 139 -1.24 -19.84 4.07
CA VAL A 139 -1.21 -18.97 2.89
C VAL A 139 0.01 -19.22 1.99
N TYR A 140 1.18 -19.49 2.59
CA TYR A 140 2.41 -19.64 1.84
C TYR A 140 2.59 -21.05 1.27
N ALA A 141 3.37 -21.13 0.20
CA ALA A 141 3.84 -22.39 -0.36
C ALA A 141 4.70 -23.12 0.69
N PRO A 142 4.60 -24.46 0.82
CA PRO A 142 5.33 -25.21 1.83
C PRO A 142 6.83 -24.91 1.84
N GLU A 143 7.45 -24.76 0.66
CA GLU A 143 8.88 -24.45 0.54
C GLU A 143 9.28 -23.06 1.05
N ALA A 144 8.31 -22.16 1.27
CA ALA A 144 8.53 -20.79 1.71
C ALA A 144 8.19 -20.58 3.20
N VAL A 145 7.49 -21.52 3.86
CA VAL A 145 6.93 -21.31 5.21
C VAL A 145 8.03 -21.00 6.22
N ASP A 146 9.06 -21.83 6.35
CA ASP A 146 10.09 -21.68 7.38
C ASP A 146 10.84 -20.35 7.27
N ALA A 147 11.26 -20.00 6.04
CA ALA A 147 11.95 -18.74 5.78
C ALA A 147 11.04 -17.54 6.09
N ARG A 148 9.75 -17.62 5.75
CA ARG A 148 8.80 -16.54 5.98
C ARG A 148 8.42 -16.40 7.45
N GLN A 149 8.25 -17.49 8.17
CA GLN A 149 8.03 -17.45 9.62
C GLN A 149 9.23 -16.82 10.31
N ALA A 150 10.47 -17.22 10.00
CA ALA A 150 11.66 -16.64 10.60
C ALA A 150 11.79 -15.13 10.34
N ASP A 151 11.52 -14.68 9.11
CA ASP A 151 11.56 -13.26 8.78
C ASP A 151 10.46 -12.46 9.47
N LEU A 152 9.23 -13.00 9.53
CA LEU A 152 8.10 -12.35 10.16
C LEU A 152 8.24 -12.35 11.68
N ASP A 153 8.73 -13.42 12.30
CA ASP A 153 8.97 -13.48 13.75
C ASP A 153 9.96 -12.40 14.18
N ARG A 154 11.02 -12.17 13.41
CA ARG A 154 11.98 -11.08 13.67
C ARG A 154 11.31 -9.71 13.67
N VAL A 155 10.36 -9.47 12.76
CA VAL A 155 9.69 -8.17 12.64
C VAL A 155 8.61 -8.00 13.72
N TYR A 156 7.77 -9.02 13.92
CA TYR A 156 6.63 -8.95 14.83
C TYR A 156 6.99 -9.15 16.31
N ALA A 157 8.21 -9.62 16.61
CA ALA A 157 8.74 -9.68 17.98
C ALA A 157 9.74 -8.54 18.28
N ASP A 158 9.94 -7.57 17.37
CA ASP A 158 10.81 -6.42 17.63
C ASP A 158 10.13 -5.48 18.65
N GLU A 159 10.57 -5.50 19.90
CA GLU A 159 10.00 -4.70 21.00
C GLU A 159 10.00 -3.21 20.69
N GLY A 160 11.05 -2.71 20.04
CA GLY A 160 11.15 -1.32 19.61
C GLY A 160 10.05 -0.95 18.62
N PHE A 161 9.75 -1.83 17.67
CA PHE A 161 8.65 -1.68 16.74
C PHE A 161 7.30 -1.74 17.46
N LEU A 162 7.06 -2.75 18.27
CA LEU A 162 5.80 -2.92 19.02
C LEU A 162 5.51 -1.69 19.87
N SER A 163 6.51 -1.18 20.59
CA SER A 163 6.41 0.05 21.38
C SER A 163 6.08 1.28 20.53
N ARG A 164 6.71 1.44 19.35
CA ARG A 164 6.41 2.57 18.44
C ARG A 164 4.96 2.60 17.96
N ILE A 165 4.33 1.44 17.77
CA ILE A 165 2.90 1.36 17.40
C ILE A 165 1.97 1.31 18.62
N GLY A 166 2.52 1.39 19.84
CA GLY A 166 1.78 1.48 21.09
C GLY A 166 1.33 0.13 21.66
N LEU A 167 1.90 -0.98 21.20
CA LEU A 167 1.67 -2.31 21.75
C LEU A 167 2.66 -2.62 22.88
N ARG A 168 2.28 -3.58 23.71
CA ARG A 168 3.16 -4.23 24.69
C ARG A 168 4.18 -5.12 23.97
N GLU A 169 5.24 -5.50 24.67
CA GLU A 169 6.32 -6.36 24.15
C GLU A 169 5.82 -7.73 23.67
N ASP A 170 4.70 -8.20 24.22
CA ASP A 170 4.03 -9.45 23.80
C ASP A 170 3.09 -9.28 22.59
N GLY A 171 3.06 -8.09 21.97
CA GLY A 171 2.23 -7.77 20.82
C GLY A 171 0.76 -7.48 21.16
N THR A 172 0.41 -7.37 22.44
CA THR A 172 -0.97 -7.08 22.87
C THR A 172 -1.20 -5.59 23.10
N ALA A 173 -2.46 -5.16 23.00
CA ALA A 173 -2.84 -3.78 23.28
C ALA A 173 -2.73 -3.46 24.79
N PRO A 174 -2.43 -2.20 25.16
CA PRO A 174 -2.56 -1.72 26.54
C PRO A 174 -4.02 -1.83 27.04
N GLU A 175 -4.20 -1.85 28.36
CA GLU A 175 -5.53 -1.90 28.97
C GLU A 175 -6.40 -0.71 28.52
N GLY A 176 -7.68 -0.99 28.23
CA GLY A 176 -8.63 0.02 27.74
C GLY A 176 -8.46 0.42 26.27
N LEU A 177 -7.45 -0.12 25.56
CA LEU A 177 -7.26 0.10 24.14
C LEU A 177 -7.46 -1.18 23.34
N THR A 178 -8.06 -1.05 22.16
CA THR A 178 -8.18 -2.15 21.19
C THR A 178 -7.26 -1.89 20.01
N PHE A 179 -6.37 -2.84 19.73
CA PHE A 179 -5.52 -2.78 18.56
C PHE A 179 -6.29 -3.15 17.29
N VAL A 180 -6.20 -2.26 16.30
CA VAL A 180 -6.79 -2.40 14.98
C VAL A 180 -5.67 -2.56 13.98
N SER A 181 -5.69 -3.67 13.26
CA SER A 181 -4.93 -3.87 12.04
C SER A 181 -5.84 -4.68 11.11
N ARG A 182 -6.36 -4.01 10.07
CA ARG A 182 -7.40 -4.55 9.18
C ARG A 182 -7.11 -4.12 7.74
N VAL A 183 -6.92 -5.08 6.86
CA VAL A 183 -6.84 -4.86 5.41
C VAL A 183 -8.21 -5.04 4.76
N VAL A 184 -8.60 -4.07 3.92
CA VAL A 184 -9.85 -4.06 3.17
C VAL A 184 -9.55 -4.02 1.67
N PRO A 185 -9.49 -5.18 0.99
CA PRO A 185 -9.28 -5.24 -0.45
C PRO A 185 -10.38 -4.49 -1.22
N VAL A 186 -9.96 -3.58 -2.09
CA VAL A 186 -10.86 -2.79 -2.95
C VAL A 186 -10.85 -3.31 -4.39
N GLY A 187 -9.70 -3.81 -4.86
CA GLY A 187 -9.60 -4.34 -6.21
C GLY A 187 -8.38 -5.23 -6.42
N THR A 188 -8.43 -6.04 -7.48
CA THR A 188 -7.33 -6.91 -7.90
C THR A 188 -7.01 -6.74 -9.37
N LYS A 189 -5.74 -6.93 -9.73
CA LYS A 189 -5.27 -6.94 -11.12
C LYS A 189 -4.27 -8.08 -11.32
N VAL A 190 -4.55 -8.97 -12.26
CA VAL A 190 -3.57 -9.97 -12.72
C VAL A 190 -2.50 -9.26 -13.54
N GLN A 191 -1.24 -9.45 -13.17
CA GLN A 191 -0.08 -8.98 -13.93
C GLN A 191 0.49 -10.07 -14.83
N LYS A 192 0.48 -11.32 -14.35
CA LYS A 192 0.94 -12.50 -15.08
C LYS A 192 0.10 -13.69 -14.66
N PHE A 193 -0.20 -14.57 -15.62
CA PHE A 193 -0.92 -15.80 -15.34
C PHE A 193 -0.47 -16.95 -16.25
N THR A 194 -0.37 -18.12 -15.64
CA THR A 194 -0.27 -19.43 -16.28
C THR A 194 -1.08 -20.41 -15.45
N ALA A 195 -1.29 -21.63 -15.94
CA ALA A 195 -1.97 -22.67 -15.17
C ALA A 195 -1.29 -22.96 -13.81
N ASN A 196 0.01 -22.70 -13.64
CA ASN A 196 0.76 -23.05 -12.43
C ASN A 196 1.25 -21.86 -11.60
N ALA A 197 1.16 -20.65 -12.12
CA ALA A 197 1.73 -19.47 -11.50
C ALA A 197 0.92 -18.22 -11.83
N ALA A 198 0.79 -17.34 -10.85
CA ALA A 198 0.11 -16.07 -11.01
C ALA A 198 0.87 -14.96 -10.26
N SER A 199 0.85 -13.76 -10.84
CA SER A 199 1.26 -12.52 -10.17
C SER A 199 0.04 -11.61 -10.10
N VAL A 200 -0.43 -11.32 -8.89
CA VAL A 200 -1.68 -10.58 -8.67
C VAL A 200 -1.42 -9.38 -7.77
N ALA A 201 -1.70 -8.17 -8.27
CA ALA A 201 -1.78 -6.97 -7.44
C ALA A 201 -3.14 -6.87 -6.76
N VAL A 202 -3.12 -6.54 -5.47
CA VAL A 202 -4.27 -6.22 -4.64
C VAL A 202 -4.13 -4.79 -4.17
N TRP A 203 -5.09 -3.93 -4.53
CA TRP A 203 -5.21 -2.56 -4.03
C TRP A 203 -6.21 -2.55 -2.88
N TYR A 204 -5.83 -1.96 -1.75
CA TYR A 204 -6.60 -2.01 -0.53
C TYR A 204 -6.38 -0.76 0.33
N SER A 205 -7.35 -0.47 1.18
CA SER A 205 -7.14 0.39 2.34
C SER A 205 -6.85 -0.46 3.58
N SER A 206 -6.14 0.13 4.54
CA SER A 206 -5.78 -0.47 5.81
C SER A 206 -6.23 0.45 6.93
N LEU A 207 -6.92 -0.10 7.92
CA LEU A 207 -7.16 0.56 9.20
C LEU A 207 -6.12 0.07 10.20
N PHE A 208 -5.34 0.99 10.75
CA PHE A 208 -4.25 0.67 11.66
C PHE A 208 -4.17 1.63 12.83
N GLY A 209 -4.03 1.11 14.06
CA GLY A 209 -3.80 1.91 15.26
C GLY A 209 -4.52 1.35 16.48
N LEU A 210 -4.68 2.17 17.51
CA LEU A 210 -5.32 1.85 18.77
C LEU A 210 -6.61 2.66 18.90
N ALA A 211 -7.73 1.96 19.04
CA ALA A 211 -9.02 2.53 19.38
C ALA A 211 -9.19 2.56 20.91
N GLY A 212 -9.82 3.59 21.44
CA GLY A 212 -10.02 3.79 22.88
C GLY A 212 -9.51 5.14 23.37
N GLU A 213 -10.07 5.60 24.50
CA GLU A 213 -9.71 6.88 25.10
C GLU A 213 -8.23 6.90 25.52
N GLY A 214 -7.56 8.03 25.29
CA GLY A 214 -6.15 8.20 25.65
C GLY A 214 -5.15 7.59 24.66
N SER A 215 -5.61 6.95 23.58
CA SER A 215 -4.75 6.45 22.51
C SER A 215 -3.80 7.54 21.98
N LYS A 216 -2.51 7.21 21.90
CA LYS A 216 -1.48 8.06 21.28
C LYS A 216 -1.20 7.72 19.82
N ASN A 217 -1.74 6.58 19.37
CA ASN A 217 -1.66 6.09 18.00
C ASN A 217 -3.11 5.81 17.53
N PRO A 218 -3.93 6.85 17.28
CA PRO A 218 -5.33 6.64 16.90
C PRO A 218 -5.43 5.85 15.59
N VAL A 219 -6.56 5.17 15.40
CA VAL A 219 -6.83 4.41 14.17
C VAL A 219 -6.84 5.35 12.98
N ALA A 220 -5.97 5.08 12.01
CA ALA A 220 -5.86 5.83 10.76
C ALA A 220 -6.06 4.92 9.55
N GLU A 221 -6.52 5.50 8.44
CA GLU A 221 -6.58 4.84 7.14
C GLU A 221 -5.27 5.07 6.36
N SER A 222 -4.82 4.05 5.63
CA SER A 222 -3.74 4.16 4.65
C SER A 222 -4.03 3.29 3.43
N TRP A 223 -3.48 3.64 2.27
CA TRP A 223 -3.75 2.96 0.99
C TRP A 223 -2.49 2.33 0.41
N TYR A 224 -2.60 1.06 0.02
CA TYR A 224 -1.46 0.27 -0.45
C TYR A 224 -1.82 -0.57 -1.67
N THR A 225 -0.78 -1.00 -2.39
CA THR A 225 -0.87 -2.08 -3.37
C THR A 225 0.15 -3.16 -3.05
N THR A 226 -0.32 -4.38 -2.78
CA THR A 226 0.54 -5.56 -2.62
C THR A 226 0.45 -6.44 -3.86
N THR A 227 1.58 -6.79 -4.47
CA THR A 227 1.66 -7.79 -5.54
C THR A 227 2.11 -9.12 -4.95
N TYR A 228 1.25 -10.13 -5.02
CA TYR A 228 1.54 -11.50 -4.61
C TYR A 228 2.03 -12.32 -5.79
N GLU A 229 3.17 -12.99 -5.60
CA GLU A 229 3.64 -14.06 -6.47
C GLU A 229 3.12 -15.39 -5.92
N MET A 230 2.45 -16.17 -6.75
CA MET A 230 1.68 -17.33 -6.34
C MET A 230 1.94 -18.53 -7.24
N LYS A 231 1.87 -19.73 -6.67
CA LYS A 231 1.90 -21.01 -7.38
C LYS A 231 0.65 -21.84 -7.09
N TRP A 232 0.27 -22.67 -8.05
CA TRP A 232 -0.72 -23.72 -7.81
C TRP A 232 -0.05 -24.95 -7.21
N ILE A 233 -0.41 -25.32 -5.98
CA ILE A 233 0.17 -26.44 -5.22
C ILE A 233 -0.98 -27.21 -4.57
N ASP A 234 -1.00 -28.53 -4.74
CA ASP A 234 -1.92 -29.46 -4.07
C ASP A 234 -3.39 -29.03 -4.11
N GLY A 235 -3.83 -28.49 -5.25
CA GLY A 235 -5.22 -28.08 -5.46
C GLY A 235 -5.57 -26.68 -4.97
N GLY A 236 -4.59 -25.83 -4.62
CA GLY A 236 -4.84 -24.44 -4.23
C GLY A 236 -3.72 -23.48 -4.64
N TRP A 237 -4.07 -22.20 -4.73
CA TRP A 237 -3.08 -21.14 -4.89
C TRP A 237 -2.35 -20.88 -3.58
N LYS A 238 -1.03 -20.79 -3.62
CA LYS A 238 -0.15 -20.53 -2.48
C LYS A 238 0.81 -19.39 -2.78
N VAL A 239 1.04 -18.52 -1.81
CA VAL A 239 1.96 -17.38 -1.94
C VAL A 239 3.41 -17.88 -1.85
N THR A 240 4.25 -17.50 -2.80
CA THR A 240 5.70 -17.74 -2.74
C THR A 240 6.46 -16.49 -2.31
N GLY A 241 5.87 -15.31 -2.52
CA GLY A 241 6.43 -14.04 -2.11
C GLY A 241 5.48 -12.89 -2.41
N HIS A 242 5.79 -11.70 -1.93
CA HIS A 242 5.05 -10.50 -2.26
C HIS A 242 5.95 -9.27 -2.24
N THR A 243 5.50 -8.21 -2.90
CA THR A 243 6.05 -6.85 -2.77
C THR A 243 4.90 -5.89 -2.48
N GLN A 244 5.17 -4.82 -1.75
CA GLN A 244 4.18 -3.81 -1.40
C GLN A 244 4.73 -2.43 -1.78
N LYS A 245 3.82 -1.53 -2.14
CA LYS A 245 4.09 -0.11 -2.32
C LYS A 245 2.87 0.71 -1.87
N ASP A 246 3.06 2.01 -1.73
CA ASP A 246 1.95 2.95 -1.57
C ASP A 246 0.96 2.81 -2.74
N GLY A 247 -0.31 2.80 -2.40
CA GLY A 247 -1.42 2.68 -3.34
C GLY A 247 -1.93 4.07 -3.75
N PRO A 248 -2.64 4.16 -4.88
CA PRO A 248 -3.46 5.33 -5.16
C PRO A 248 -4.41 5.60 -3.98
N VAL A 249 -4.44 6.84 -3.51
CA VAL A 249 -5.32 7.31 -2.43
C VAL A 249 -6.51 8.02 -3.09
N PRO A 250 -7.76 7.57 -2.91
CA PRO A 250 -8.93 8.32 -3.36
C PRO A 250 -8.97 9.71 -2.72
N VAL A 251 -9.55 10.68 -3.41
CA VAL A 251 -9.75 12.02 -2.83
C VAL A 251 -10.69 11.89 -1.62
N GLY A 252 -10.19 12.25 -0.44
CA GLY A 252 -11.00 12.35 0.77
C GLY A 252 -12.06 13.45 0.62
N ARG A 253 -13.26 13.20 1.16
CA ARG A 253 -14.23 14.27 1.42
C ARG A 253 -13.92 14.91 2.77
N ASP A 254 -14.45 16.10 3.02
CA ASP A 254 -14.39 16.74 4.35
C ASP A 254 -15.27 15.96 5.35
N GLN A 255 -14.76 14.83 5.83
CA GLN A 255 -15.37 14.05 6.89
C GLN A 255 -14.67 14.37 8.21
N VAL A 256 -15.47 14.72 9.21
CA VAL A 256 -14.97 14.90 10.58
C VAL A 256 -14.49 13.54 11.09
N ALA A 257 -13.27 13.50 11.62
CA ALA A 257 -12.76 12.29 12.26
C ALA A 257 -13.65 11.89 13.43
N SER A 258 -14.02 10.61 13.50
CA SER A 258 -14.79 10.06 14.61
C SER A 258 -14.05 10.21 15.95
N SER A 259 -14.81 10.32 17.03
CA SER A 259 -14.26 10.30 18.39
C SER A 259 -13.60 8.96 18.70
N ALA A 260 -12.70 8.95 19.69
CA ALA A 260 -12.04 7.72 20.15
C ALA A 260 -13.07 6.65 20.60
N LYS A 261 -14.17 7.10 21.23
CA LYS A 261 -15.28 6.24 21.65
C LYS A 261 -16.02 5.63 20.45
N GLU A 262 -16.39 6.44 19.46
CA GLU A 262 -17.07 5.92 18.26
C GLU A 262 -16.19 4.92 17.50
N MET A 263 -14.88 5.15 17.45
CA MET A 263 -13.94 4.20 16.86
C MET A 263 -13.84 2.90 17.66
N ALA A 264 -13.80 2.97 19.00
CA ALA A 264 -13.82 1.78 19.85
C ALA A 264 -15.12 0.99 19.66
N ASP A 265 -16.26 1.68 19.71
CA ASP A 265 -17.59 1.08 19.50
C ASP A 265 -17.66 0.42 18.11
N ALA A 266 -17.13 1.06 17.06
CA ALA A 266 -17.11 0.48 15.72
C ALA A 266 -16.22 -0.78 15.63
N VAL A 267 -15.08 -0.78 16.31
CA VAL A 267 -14.16 -1.93 16.31
C VAL A 267 -14.78 -3.14 17.02
N GLU A 268 -15.50 -2.91 18.11
CA GLU A 268 -16.21 -3.94 18.89
C GLU A 268 -17.45 -4.47 18.15
N GLN A 269 -18.23 -3.59 17.54
CA GLN A 269 -19.52 -3.94 16.92
C GLN A 269 -19.36 -4.49 15.50
N PHE A 270 -18.36 -4.01 14.76
CA PHE A 270 -18.07 -4.46 13.40
C PHE A 270 -16.81 -5.33 13.39
N GLY A 271 -17.02 -6.64 13.45
CA GLY A 271 -15.96 -7.64 13.29
C GLY A 271 -15.25 -7.53 11.94
N GLY A 272 -14.02 -8.03 11.87
CA GLY A 272 -13.25 -8.09 10.62
C GLY A 272 -13.85 -9.07 9.61
N PHE A 273 -13.67 -8.79 8.33
CA PHE A 273 -14.08 -9.72 7.29
C PHE A 273 -13.26 -11.02 7.35
N THR A 274 -13.93 -12.17 7.28
CA THR A 274 -13.28 -13.47 7.00
C THR A 274 -13.07 -13.69 5.49
N TYR A 275 -13.78 -12.90 4.66
CA TYR A 275 -13.84 -13.04 3.21
C TYR A 275 -13.90 -11.68 2.54
N ALA A 276 -13.10 -11.47 1.49
CA ALA A 276 -12.97 -10.18 0.81
C ALA A 276 -13.78 -10.04 -0.48
N ARG A 277 -14.31 -11.11 -1.09
CA ARG A 277 -14.99 -11.01 -2.41
C ARG A 277 -15.80 -12.21 -2.85
#